data_AF-A0A4U9HC24-F1
#
_entry.id   AF-A0A4U9HC24-F1
#
_cell.length_a   1.000
_cell.length_b   1.000
_cell.length_c   1.000
_cell.angle_alpha   90.00
_cell.angle_beta   90.00
_cell.angle_gamma   90.00
#
_symmetry.space_group_name_H-M   'P 1'
#
loop_
_entity.id
_entity.type
_entity.pdbx_description
1 polymer ?
#
loop_
_entity_poly.entity_id
_entity_poly.type
_entity_poly.pdbx_seq_one_letter_code
_entity_poly.pdbx_strand_id
1 'polypeptide(L)'
;MGYTHQEVVGQPHRIFCEAAYAASADYRRHWQRLAEGQAISDTVQRRRKNGEPLWLQGTYTPVFDRRGRVCEIIKIASDVSARIVRDQEHVSLLTALSARWR
;
A
#
# COMPACT_ATOMS: atom_id res chain seq x y z
N MET A 1 -10.54 2.48 -4.41
CA MET A 1 -10.70 1.23 -3.64
C MET A 1 -12.03 0.51 -3.91
N GLY A 2 -13.14 1.22 -4.15
CA GLY A 2 -14.44 0.59 -4.44
C GLY A 2 -15.27 0.21 -3.21
N TYR A 3 -14.81 0.58 -2.01
CA TYR A 3 -15.60 0.53 -0.77
C TYR A 3 -16.31 1.86 -0.56
N THR A 4 -17.48 1.82 0.07
CA THR A 4 -18.12 3.03 0.61
C THR A 4 -17.47 3.41 1.94
N HIS A 5 -17.69 4.65 2.39
CA HIS A 5 -17.22 5.10 3.70
C HIS A 5 -17.71 4.19 4.84
N GLN A 6 -19.00 3.83 4.83
CA GLN A 6 -19.62 2.98 5.85
C GLN A 6 -19.01 1.57 5.91
N GLU A 7 -18.53 1.06 4.78
CA GLU A 7 -17.90 -0.26 4.70
C GLU A 7 -16.46 -0.26 5.24
N VAL A 8 -15.84 0.91 5.40
CA VAL A 8 -14.45 1.03 5.84
C VAL A 8 -14.34 1.41 7.32
N VAL A 9 -15.27 2.23 7.83
CA VAL A 9 -15.22 2.68 9.23
C VAL A 9 -15.30 1.48 10.17
N GLY A 10 -14.38 1.44 11.15
CA GLY A 10 -14.28 0.36 12.13
C GLY A 10 -13.63 -0.93 11.62
N GLN A 11 -13.38 -1.05 10.31
CA GLN A 11 -12.72 -2.22 9.75
C GLN A 11 -11.20 -2.16 9.92
N PRO A 12 -10.54 -3.30 10.16
CA PRO A 12 -9.08 -3.35 10.23
C PRO A 12 -8.48 -3.12 8.84
N HIS A 13 -7.38 -2.37 8.77
CA HIS A 13 -6.67 -2.07 7.51
C HIS A 13 -6.37 -3.30 6.62
N ARG A 14 -6.24 -4.50 7.22
CA ARG A 14 -5.99 -5.76 6.50
C ARG A 14 -7.05 -6.10 5.44
N ILE A 15 -8.25 -5.53 5.49
CA ILE A 15 -9.29 -5.75 4.45
C ILE A 15 -8.82 -5.27 3.06
N PHE A 16 -7.84 -4.36 3.02
CA PHE A 16 -7.25 -3.86 1.78
C PHE A 16 -6.05 -4.68 1.30
N CYS A 17 -5.67 -5.73 2.02
CA CYS A 17 -4.43 -6.45 1.79
C CYS A 17 -4.69 -7.84 1.17
N GLU A 18 -3.77 -8.27 0.31
CA GLU A 18 -2.88 -9.38 0.66
C GLU A 18 -3.30 -10.29 1.81
N ALA A 19 -3.93 -11.46 1.62
CA ALA A 19 -4.24 -12.39 2.71
C ALA A 19 -2.95 -12.98 3.26
N ALA A 20 -2.06 -13.41 2.35
CA ALA A 20 -0.70 -13.84 2.69
C ALA A 20 0.09 -12.72 3.37
N TYR A 21 0.03 -11.49 2.84
CA TYR A 21 0.70 -10.34 3.46
C TYR A 21 0.11 -10.00 4.84
N ALA A 22 -1.21 -9.98 4.99
CA ALA A 22 -1.87 -9.68 6.27
C ALA A 22 -1.54 -10.70 7.37
N ALA A 23 -1.23 -11.94 6.99
CA ALA A 23 -0.76 -12.98 7.91
C ALA A 23 0.76 -12.92 8.19
N SER A 24 1.52 -12.13 7.44
CA SER A 24 2.98 -12.15 7.46
C SER A 24 3.58 -11.41 8.65
N ALA A 25 4.86 -11.70 8.93
CA ALA A 25 5.67 -10.95 9.88
C ALA A 25 5.88 -9.49 9.43
N ASP A 26 5.88 -9.23 8.12
CA ASP A 26 6.07 -7.88 7.58
C ASP A 26 4.90 -6.97 7.89
N TYR A 27 3.66 -7.49 7.83
CA TYR A 27 2.49 -6.73 8.23
C TYR A 27 2.53 -6.38 9.72
N ARG A 28 2.92 -7.33 10.58
CA ARG A 28 3.09 -7.06 12.02
C ARG A 28 4.18 -6.02 12.28
N ARG A 29 5.34 -6.16 11.63
CA ARG A 29 6.46 -5.22 11.74
C ARG A 29 6.09 -3.82 11.24
N HIS A 30 5.29 -3.72 10.19
CA HIS A 30 4.78 -2.43 9.69
C HIS A 30 4.02 -1.67 10.77
N TRP A 31 3.09 -2.33 11.47
CA TRP A 31 2.34 -1.70 12.57
C TRP A 31 3.18 -1.45 13.81
N GLN A 32 4.12 -2.34 14.13
CA GLN A 32 5.04 -2.12 15.25
C GLN A 32 5.85 -0.83 15.06
N ARG A 33 6.46 -0.65 13.89
CA ARG A 33 7.23 0.57 13.56
C ARG A 33 6.38 1.84 13.67
N LEU A 34 5.13 1.79 13.22
CA LEU A 34 4.20 2.91 13.34
C LEU A 34 3.85 3.22 14.81
N ALA A 35 3.64 2.18 15.63
CA ALA A 35 3.42 2.35 17.06
C ALA A 35 4.64 2.91 17.79
N GLU A 36 5.85 2.63 17.29
CA GLU A 36 7.11 3.20 17.75
C GLU A 36 7.36 4.63 17.25
N GLY A 37 6.41 5.22 16.49
CA GLY A 37 6.49 6.59 16.01
C GLY A 37 7.22 6.76 14.67
N GLN A 38 7.57 5.67 13.98
CA GLN A 38 8.24 5.74 12.68
C GLN A 38 7.24 5.93 11.54
N ALA A 39 7.38 7.01 10.79
CA ALA A 39 6.63 7.18 9.53
C ALA A 39 7.12 6.17 8.47
N ILE A 40 6.19 5.70 7.64
CA ILE A 40 6.47 4.75 6.57
C ILE A 40 5.90 5.30 5.26
N SER A 41 6.75 5.47 4.24
CA SER A 41 6.35 5.83 2.88
C SER A 41 6.79 4.75 1.91
N ASP A 42 5.86 4.22 1.13
CA ASP A 42 6.11 3.08 0.24
C ASP A 42 5.10 3.03 -0.92
N THR A 43 5.42 2.27 -1.96
CA THR A 43 4.50 1.86 -3.03
C THR A 43 4.14 0.40 -2.87
N VAL A 44 2.90 0.14 -2.49
CA VAL A 44 2.44 -1.20 -2.08
C VAL A 44 1.22 -1.63 -2.87
N GLN A 45 1.19 -2.91 -3.22
CA GLN A 45 0.00 -3.54 -3.78
C GLN A 45 -1.05 -3.77 -2.68
N ARG A 46 -2.29 -3.47 -3.03
CA ARG A 46 -3.50 -3.62 -2.21
C ARG A 46 -4.62 -4.19 -3.09
N ARG A 47 -5.75 -4.48 -2.48
CA ARG A 47 -6.93 -4.99 -3.15
C ARG A 47 -8.11 -4.06 -3.05
N ARG A 48 -8.80 -3.93 -4.18
CA ARG A 48 -10.12 -3.31 -4.28
C ARG A 48 -11.18 -4.23 -3.67
N LYS A 49 -12.38 -3.70 -3.46
CA LYS A 49 -13.54 -4.46 -2.97
C LYS A 49 -13.89 -5.65 -3.85
N ASN A 50 -13.77 -5.49 -5.17
CA ASN A 50 -14.01 -6.55 -6.17
C ASN A 50 -12.85 -7.58 -6.26
N GLY A 51 -11.81 -7.45 -5.42
CA GLY A 51 -10.65 -8.34 -5.41
C GLY A 51 -9.52 -7.95 -6.36
N GLU A 52 -9.74 -6.99 -7.26
CA GLU A 52 -8.72 -6.56 -8.22
C GLU A 52 -7.51 -5.92 -7.52
N PRO A 53 -6.29 -6.13 -8.08
CA PRO A 53 -5.09 -5.49 -7.58
C PRO A 53 -5.13 -3.97 -7.82
N LEU A 54 -4.48 -3.26 -6.91
CA LEU A 54 -4.36 -1.81 -6.92
C LEU A 54 -3.02 -1.43 -6.31
N TRP A 55 -2.25 -0.62 -7.03
CA TRP A 55 -1.01 -0.06 -6.51
C TRP A 55 -1.24 1.28 -5.86
N LEU A 56 -0.86 1.39 -4.58
CA LEU A 56 -0.94 2.60 -3.81
C LEU A 56 0.45 3.09 -3.44
N GLN A 57 0.78 4.32 -3.83
CA GLN A 57 1.90 5.05 -3.24
C GLN A 57 1.35 5.85 -2.08
N GLY A 58 1.87 5.66 -0.87
CA GLY A 58 1.34 6.37 0.28
C GLY A 58 2.26 6.42 1.49
N THR A 59 1.89 7.30 2.40
CA THR A 59 2.58 7.55 3.67
C THR A 59 1.65 7.27 4.83
N TYR A 60 2.17 6.55 5.82
CA TYR A 60 1.58 6.34 7.13
C TYR A 60 2.36 7.17 8.14
N THR A 61 1.66 8.07 8.83
CA THR A 61 2.26 9.04 9.75
C THR A 61 1.64 8.88 11.15
N PRO A 62 2.44 8.54 12.17
CA PRO A 62 1.99 8.52 13.55
C PRO A 62 1.64 9.92 14.06
N VAL A 63 0.55 10.02 14.81
CA VAL A 63 0.12 11.22 15.53
C VAL A 63 0.35 10.97 17.02
N PHE A 64 0.96 11.94 17.69
CA PHE A 64 1.36 11.82 19.09
C PHE A 64 0.42 12.62 20.01
N ASP A 65 0.11 12.05 21.17
CA ASP A 65 -0.57 12.75 22.26
C ASP A 65 0.37 13.73 22.98
N ARG A 66 -0.16 14.49 23.95
CA ARG A 66 0.63 15.44 24.76
C ARG A 66 1.74 14.79 25.61
N ARG A 67 1.73 13.45 25.74
CA ARG A 67 2.74 12.67 26.48
C ARG A 67 3.76 12.03 25.54
N GLY A 68 3.72 12.33 24.24
CA GLY A 68 4.64 11.79 23.24
C GLY A 68 4.34 10.34 22.85
N ARG A 69 3.14 9.83 23.13
CA ARG A 69 2.74 8.46 22.74
C ARG A 69 1.93 8.51 21.46
N VAL A 70 2.15 7.56 20.56
CA VAL A 70 1.33 7.43 19.34
C VAL A 70 -0.11 7.11 19.75
N CYS A 71 -1.05 7.95 19.34
CA CYS A 71 -2.48 7.78 19.60
C CYS A 71 -3.29 7.47 18.35
N GLU A 72 -2.80 7.89 17.17
CA GLU A 72 -3.47 7.66 15.88
C GLU A 72 -2.44 7.47 14.77
N ILE A 73 -2.87 6.86 13.66
CA ILE A 73 -2.09 6.74 12.43
C ILE A 73 -2.89 7.35 11.29
N ILE A 74 -2.33 8.37 10.63
CA ILE A 74 -2.91 8.96 9.42
C ILE A 74 -2.26 8.28 8.21
N LYS A 75 -3.09 7.82 7.26
CA LYS A 75 -2.63 7.28 5.98
C LYS A 75 -3.11 8.17 4.83
N ILE A 76 -2.18 8.65 4.01
CA ILE A 76 -2.49 9.32 2.74
C ILE A 76 -1.91 8.47 1.62
N ALA A 77 -2.71 8.17 0.60
CA ALA A 77 -2.26 7.32 -0.51
C ALA A 77 -2.91 7.74 -1.84
N SER A 78 -2.13 7.62 -2.90
CA SER A 78 -2.53 7.88 -4.28
C SER A 78 -2.53 6.58 -5.07
N ASP A 79 -3.54 6.39 -5.92
CA ASP A 79 -3.59 5.30 -6.88
C ASP A 79 -2.56 5.55 -7.99
N VAL A 80 -1.56 4.67 -8.07
CA VAL A 80 -0.48 4.74 -9.08
C VAL A 80 -0.54 3.55 -10.04
N SER A 81 -1.65 2.81 -10.07
CA SER A 81 -1.80 1.60 -10.91
C SER A 81 -1.58 1.91 -12.39
N ALA A 82 -2.18 2.99 -12.89
CA ALA A 82 -2.03 3.39 -14.29
C ALA A 82 -0.58 3.74 -14.65
N ARG A 83 0.19 4.31 -13.71
CA ARG A 83 1.61 4.58 -13.91
C ARG A 83 2.40 3.28 -14.01
N ILE A 84 2.19 2.36 -13.09
CA ILE A 84 2.93 1.08 -13.05
C ILE A 84 2.64 0.23 -14.29
N VAL A 85 1.39 0.17 -14.75
CA VAL A 85 1.05 -0.56 -16.00
C VAL A 85 1.80 0.01 -17.20
N ARG A 86 1.80 1.34 -17.37
CA ARG A 86 2.56 1.99 -18.46
C ARG A 86 4.05 1.71 -18.37
N ASP A 87 4.63 1.81 -17.18
CA ASP A 87 6.07 1.57 -16.98
C ASP A 87 6.43 0.11 -17.33
N GLN A 88 5.57 -0.86 -17.01
CA GLN A 88 5.75 -2.28 -17.37
C GLN A 88 5.66 -2.53 -18.88
N GLU A 89 4.72 -1.89 -19.57
CA GLU A 89 4.58 -1.97 -21.03
C GLU A 89 5.84 -1.43 -21.71
N HIS A 90 6.35 -0.28 -21.25
CA HIS A 90 7.56 0.33 -21.79
C HIS A 90 8.79 -0.59 -21.65
N VAL A 91 8.98 -1.18 -20.46
CA VAL A 91 10.08 -2.12 -20.21
C VAL A 91 9.95 -3.37 -21.10
N SER A 92 8.73 -3.88 -21.26
CA SER A 92 8.47 -5.06 -22.10
C SER A 92 8.81 -4.81 -23.57
N LEU A 93 8.46 -3.63 -24.10
CA LEU A 93 8.80 -3.23 -25.47
C LEU A 93 10.32 -3.15 -25.69
N LEU A 94 11.06 -2.52 -24.77
CA LEU A 94 12.52 -2.44 -24.84
C LEU A 94 13.19 -3.82 -24.77
N THR A 95 12.65 -4.72 -23.94
CA THR A 95 13.14 -6.09 -23.82
C THR A 95 12.91 -6.89 -25.10
N ALA A 96 11.72 -6.79 -25.69
CA ALA A 96 11.40 -7.47 -26.95
C ALA A 96 12.25 -6.98 -28.13
N LEU A 97 12.51 -5.66 -28.20
CA LEU A 97 13.41 -5.09 -29.21
C LEU A 97 14.84 -5.60 -29.01
N SER A 98 15.36 -5.60 -27.79
CA SER A 98 16.74 -6.06 -27.52
C SER A 98 16.94 -7.57 -27.73
N ALA A 99 15.90 -8.40 -27.53
CA ALA A 99 15.95 -9.84 -27.79
C ALA A 99 15.94 -10.21 -29.28
N ARG A 100 15.46 -9.31 -30.16
CA ARG A 100 15.34 -9.56 -31.61
C ARG A 100 16.63 -9.32 -32.40
N TRP A 101 17.64 -8.69 -31.78
CA TRP A 101 18.94 -8.38 -32.41
C TRP A 101 20.09 -9.27 -31.89
N ARG A 102 19.76 -10.43 -31.31
CA ARG A 102 20.69 -11.53 -31.02
C ARG A 102 20.32 -12.73 -31.86
#